data_AF-A0A835YAV1-F1
#
_entry.id   AF-A0A835YAV1-F1
#
_cell.length_a   1.000
_cell.length_b   1.000
_cell.length_c   1.000
_cell.angle_alpha   90.00
_cell.angle_beta   90.00
_cell.angle_gamma   90.00
#
_symmetry.space_group_name_H-M   'P 1'
#
loop_
_entity.id
_entity.type
_entity.pdbx_description
1 polymer ?
#
loop_
_entity_poly.entity_id
_entity_poly.type
_entity_poly.pdbx_seq_one_letter_code
_entity_poly.pdbx_strand_id
1 'polypeptide(L)'
;MKLMLSQLASVVPTASKTYTLSSCTFTSAWVQGTVVSSDAQGFTLDDGSGATPLVVLQSRGSEVAAEEVQLGEYLLVMGKLGQRKAPKRDEGGEEVRSKRPRVWQLAARKVKVLSRGSEGRRWAELWRHEVGALHAHVYPELARQAVRPVPS
;
A
#
# COMPACT_ATOMS: atom_id res chain seq x y z
N MET A 1 7.36 3.36 5.14
CA MET A 1 7.70 4.13 3.93
C MET A 1 6.43 4.69 3.32
N LYS A 2 6.39 5.96 2.91
CA LYS A 2 5.25 6.53 2.16
C LYS A 2 5.38 6.15 0.69
N LEU A 3 4.30 5.65 0.10
CA LEU A 3 4.29 5.09 -1.26
C LEU A 3 3.06 5.57 -2.04
N MET A 4 3.26 5.80 -3.34
CA MET A 4 2.20 5.71 -4.35
C MET A 4 1.97 4.23 -4.70
N LEU A 5 0.76 3.86 -5.09
CA LEU A 5 0.44 2.48 -5.46
C LEU A 5 1.21 2.04 -6.72
N SER A 6 1.46 2.95 -7.66
CA SER A 6 2.31 2.68 -8.83
C SER A 6 3.73 2.25 -8.48
N GLN A 7 4.25 2.69 -7.32
CA GLN A 7 5.59 2.31 -6.87
C GLN A 7 5.67 0.86 -6.38
N LEU A 8 4.54 0.22 -6.06
CA LEU A 8 4.51 -1.19 -5.63
C LEU A 8 5.03 -2.15 -6.70
N ALA A 9 4.95 -1.80 -7.99
CA ALA A 9 5.51 -2.58 -9.07
C ALA A 9 7.05 -2.67 -9.02
N SER A 10 7.69 -1.67 -8.42
CA SER A 10 9.15 -1.60 -8.28
C SER A 10 9.64 -2.07 -6.91
N VAL A 11 8.74 -2.48 -6.01
CA VAL A 11 9.10 -2.99 -4.68
C VAL A 11 9.61 -4.43 -4.79
N VAL A 12 10.82 -4.66 -4.28
CA VAL A 12 11.47 -5.98 -4.29
C VAL A 12 11.32 -6.66 -2.92
N PRO A 13 10.66 -7.83 -2.83
CA PRO A 13 10.64 -8.63 -1.61
C PRO A 13 12.02 -9.19 -1.29
N THR A 14 12.37 -9.22 -0.01
CA THR A 14 13.61 -9.84 0.50
C THR A 14 13.28 -11.04 1.40
N ALA A 15 14.28 -11.87 1.73
CA ALA A 15 14.08 -13.12 2.47
C ALA A 15 13.45 -12.94 3.87
N SER A 16 13.61 -11.77 4.49
CA SER A 16 13.25 -11.52 5.90
C SER A 16 11.90 -10.84 6.11
N LYS A 17 10.93 -11.02 5.19
CA LYS A 17 9.64 -10.29 5.19
C LYS A 17 9.81 -8.76 5.18
N THR A 18 10.95 -8.31 4.68
CA THR A 18 11.29 -6.92 4.40
C THR A 18 11.20 -6.68 2.89
N TYR A 19 11.06 -5.42 2.51
CA TYR A 19 10.94 -4.99 1.14
C TYR A 19 11.94 -3.88 0.85
N THR A 20 12.41 -3.80 -0.37
CA THR A 20 13.35 -2.76 -0.80
C THR A 20 12.75 -1.95 -1.94
N LEU A 21 12.90 -0.63 -1.86
CA LEU A 21 12.60 0.31 -2.93
C LEU A 21 13.62 1.46 -2.87
N SER A 22 14.25 1.79 -3.99
CA SER A 22 15.27 2.86 -4.06
C SER A 22 16.35 2.73 -2.99
N SER A 23 16.84 1.50 -2.77
CA SER A 23 17.84 1.15 -1.74
C SER A 23 17.41 1.32 -0.29
N CYS A 24 16.15 1.68 -0.01
CA CYS A 24 15.60 1.69 1.35
C CYS A 24 14.90 0.37 1.66
N THR A 25 15.24 -0.23 2.79
CA THR A 25 14.59 -1.44 3.31
C THR A 25 13.50 -1.08 4.32
N PHE A 26 12.30 -1.65 4.18
CA PHE A 26 11.16 -1.38 5.05
C PHE A 26 10.23 -2.59 5.18
N THR A 27 9.39 -2.61 6.23
CA THR A 27 8.35 -3.63 6.44
C THR A 27 6.93 -3.07 6.36
N SER A 28 6.79 -1.78 6.66
CA SER A 28 5.49 -1.10 6.75
C SER A 28 5.40 0.04 5.74
N ALA A 29 4.21 0.17 5.15
CA ALA A 29 3.90 1.20 4.18
C ALA A 29 2.82 2.15 4.71
N TRP A 30 2.87 3.38 4.23
CA TRP A 30 1.83 4.38 4.36
C TRP A 30 1.36 4.67 2.95
N VAL A 31 0.06 4.56 2.72
CA VAL A 31 -0.57 4.77 1.42
C VAL A 31 -1.80 5.65 1.63
N GLN A 32 -2.13 6.44 0.63
CA GLN A 32 -3.42 7.11 0.56
C GLN A 32 -4.14 6.71 -0.73
N GLY A 33 -5.47 6.74 -0.69
CA GLY A 33 -6.29 6.43 -1.85
C GLY A 33 -7.77 6.52 -1.56
N THR A 34 -8.56 6.46 -2.62
CA THR A 34 -10.01 6.40 -2.61
C THR A 34 -10.45 4.94 -2.49
N VAL A 35 -11.45 4.69 -1.66
CA VAL A 35 -12.05 3.35 -1.51
C VAL A 35 -12.88 3.03 -2.76
N VAL A 36 -12.50 1.99 -3.48
CA VAL A 36 -13.19 1.53 -4.72
C VAL A 36 -13.99 0.25 -4.52
N SER A 37 -13.69 -0.52 -3.47
CA SER A 37 -14.51 -1.64 -3.01
C SER A 37 -14.32 -1.87 -1.51
N SER A 38 -15.32 -2.43 -0.83
CA SER A 38 -15.28 -2.76 0.60
C SER A 38 -16.07 -4.05 0.87
N ASP A 39 -15.59 -4.87 1.78
CA ASP A 39 -16.22 -6.09 2.28
C ASP A 39 -15.93 -6.29 3.78
N ALA A 40 -16.45 -7.36 4.37
CA ALA A 40 -16.27 -7.66 5.80
C ALA A 40 -14.80 -7.93 6.21
N GLN A 41 -13.91 -8.25 5.27
CA GLN A 41 -12.49 -8.55 5.54
C GLN A 41 -11.58 -7.33 5.34
N GLY A 42 -12.03 -6.34 4.57
CA GLY A 42 -11.26 -5.15 4.28
C GLY A 42 -11.80 -4.35 3.09
N PHE A 43 -10.93 -3.59 2.45
CA PHE A 43 -11.31 -2.69 1.36
C PHE A 43 -10.17 -2.53 0.36
N THR A 44 -10.47 -1.99 -0.82
CA THR A 44 -9.49 -1.76 -1.89
C THR A 44 -9.32 -0.27 -2.13
N LEU A 45 -8.07 0.19 -2.22
CA LEU A 45 -7.71 1.57 -2.50
C LEU A 45 -7.20 1.77 -3.92
N ASP A 46 -7.59 2.88 -4.51
CA ASP A 46 -7.01 3.44 -5.73
C ASP A 46 -6.51 4.88 -5.47
N ASP A 47 -5.26 5.17 -5.82
CA ASP A 47 -4.66 6.51 -5.67
C ASP A 47 -4.68 7.33 -6.97
N GLY A 48 -5.34 6.82 -8.02
CA GLY A 48 -5.45 7.46 -9.33
C GLY A 48 -4.17 7.42 -10.15
N SER A 49 -3.15 6.64 -9.74
CA SER A 49 -1.90 6.47 -10.49
C SER A 49 -2.02 5.51 -11.68
N GLY A 50 -3.19 4.89 -11.89
CA GLY A 50 -3.41 3.85 -12.91
C GLY A 50 -2.78 2.49 -12.54
N ALA A 51 -2.30 2.35 -11.30
CA ALA A 51 -1.75 1.11 -10.78
C ALA A 51 -2.85 0.12 -10.38
N THR A 52 -2.48 -1.14 -10.20
CA THR A 52 -3.39 -2.14 -9.62
C THR A 52 -3.83 -1.69 -8.22
N PRO A 53 -5.15 -1.63 -7.95
CA PRO A 53 -5.66 -1.26 -6.64
C PRO A 53 -5.11 -2.13 -5.51
N LEU A 54 -4.86 -1.52 -4.35
CA LEU A 54 -4.25 -2.18 -3.20
C LEU A 54 -5.32 -2.74 -2.27
N VAL A 55 -5.24 -4.04 -1.98
CA VAL A 55 -6.09 -4.69 -0.98
C VAL A 55 -5.61 -4.32 0.42
N VAL A 56 -6.47 -3.71 1.21
CA VAL A 56 -6.23 -3.40 2.62
C VAL A 56 -7.02 -4.39 3.46
N LEU A 57 -6.30 -5.17 4.26
CA LEU A 57 -6.90 -6.09 5.23
C LEU A 57 -6.90 -5.45 6.59
N GLN A 58 -8.01 -5.58 7.32
CA GLN A 58 -8.03 -5.11 8.70
C GLN A 58 -7.17 -6.01 9.59
N SER A 59 -6.42 -5.39 10.49
CA SER A 59 -5.76 -6.12 11.57
C SER A 59 -6.51 -5.89 12.88
N ARG A 60 -6.42 -6.88 13.78
CA ARG A 60 -6.91 -6.77 15.16
C ARG A 60 -6.18 -5.57 15.80
N GLY A 61 -6.91 -4.48 16.02
CA GLY A 61 -6.35 -3.21 16.55
C GLY A 61 -6.48 -2.00 15.62
N SER A 62 -7.10 -2.12 14.44
CA SER A 62 -7.51 -0.94 13.66
C SER A 62 -8.58 -0.14 14.43
N GLU A 63 -8.37 1.17 14.58
CA GLU A 63 -9.31 2.09 15.25
C GLU A 63 -10.63 2.25 14.47
N VAL A 64 -10.59 2.08 13.14
CA VAL A 64 -11.75 2.15 12.25
C VAL A 64 -12.09 0.74 11.79
N ALA A 65 -13.35 0.33 11.97
CA ALA A 65 -13.85 -0.97 11.49
C ALA A 65 -14.10 -0.93 9.96
N ALA A 66 -13.99 -2.07 9.27
CA ALA A 66 -14.10 -2.13 7.80
C ALA A 66 -15.50 -1.70 7.35
N GLU A 67 -16.48 -2.05 8.17
CA GLU A 67 -17.90 -1.76 7.96
C GLU A 67 -18.19 -0.25 8.03
N GLU A 68 -17.34 0.52 8.71
CA GLU A 68 -17.45 1.99 8.79
C GLU A 68 -16.84 2.70 7.56
N VAL A 69 -16.04 1.99 6.77
CA VAL A 69 -15.38 2.52 5.58
C VAL A 69 -16.34 2.49 4.39
N GLN A 70 -16.60 3.65 3.80
CA GLN A 70 -17.55 3.80 2.71
C GLN A 70 -16.86 3.96 1.35
N LEU A 71 -17.56 3.52 0.29
CA LEU A 71 -17.11 3.74 -1.09
C LEU A 71 -16.95 5.24 -1.37
N GLY A 72 -15.86 5.61 -2.04
CA GLY A 72 -15.55 7.00 -2.36
C GLY A 72 -14.87 7.80 -1.24
N GLU A 73 -14.75 7.27 -0.03
CA GLU A 73 -13.94 7.92 1.01
C GLU A 73 -12.46 7.92 0.61
N TYR A 74 -11.76 9.02 0.91
CA TYR A 74 -10.32 9.12 0.72
C TYR A 74 -9.62 8.91 2.06
N LEU A 75 -8.75 7.90 2.11
CA LEU A 75 -8.17 7.40 3.36
C LEU A 75 -6.65 7.52 3.36
N LEU A 76 -6.08 7.63 4.57
CA LEU A 76 -4.69 7.29 4.87
C LEU A 76 -4.65 5.96 5.60
N VAL A 77 -3.86 5.02 5.09
CA VAL A 77 -3.66 3.71 5.71
C VAL A 77 -2.18 3.48 5.98
N MET A 78 -1.89 3.07 7.21
CA MET A 78 -0.58 2.59 7.63
C MET A 78 -0.68 1.11 8.01
N GLY A 79 0.21 0.30 7.47
CA GLY A 79 0.18 -1.13 7.74
C GLY A 79 1.43 -1.89 7.34
N LYS A 80 1.44 -3.19 7.63
CA LYS A 80 2.50 -4.11 7.18
C LYS A 80 2.24 -4.51 5.73
N LEU A 81 3.23 -4.32 4.87
CA LEU A 81 3.12 -4.69 3.46
C LEU A 81 3.24 -6.21 3.31
N GLY A 82 2.44 -6.78 2.41
CA GLY A 82 2.35 -8.21 2.17
C GLY A 82 2.07 -8.52 0.71
N GLN A 83 2.28 -9.77 0.32
CA GLN A 83 1.75 -10.33 -0.92
C GLN A 83 0.91 -11.55 -0.62
N ARG A 84 -0.26 -11.68 -1.25
CA ARG A 84 -1.10 -12.89 -1.20
C ARG A 84 -1.33 -13.44 -2.60
N LYS A 85 -1.65 -14.73 -2.70
CA LYS A 85 -2.15 -15.28 -3.97
C LYS A 85 -3.50 -14.64 -4.29
N ALA A 86 -3.71 -14.24 -5.54
CA ALA A 86 -5.02 -13.80 -6.00
C ALA A 86 -6.08 -14.90 -5.75
N PRO A 87 -7.35 -14.53 -5.46
CA PRO A 87 -8.43 -15.50 -5.30
C PRO A 87 -8.62 -16.38 -6.55
N LYS A 88 -9.18 -17.60 -6.40
CA LYS A 88 -9.63 -18.39 -7.57
C LYS A 88 -10.75 -17.58 -8.20
N ARG A 89 -10.59 -17.18 -9.47
CA ARG A 89 -11.78 -16.93 -10.28
C ARG A 89 -12.31 -18.30 -10.65
N ASP A 90 -13.55 -18.58 -10.28
CA ASP A 90 -14.27 -19.75 -10.78
C ASP A 90 -14.70 -19.46 -12.22
N GLU A 91 -13.72 -19.43 -13.12
CA GLU A 91 -14.00 -19.54 -14.55
C GLU A 91 -14.02 -21.03 -14.84
N GLY A 92 -15.22 -21.59 -15.00
CA GLY A 92 -15.44 -22.99 -15.33
C GLY A 92 -14.76 -23.34 -16.65
N GLY A 93 -13.60 -23.98 -16.56
CA GLY A 93 -12.80 -24.38 -17.70
C GLY A 93 -11.45 -24.94 -17.25
N GLU A 94 -11.01 -26.01 -17.92
CA GLU A 94 -9.80 -26.81 -17.72
C GLU A 94 -8.72 -26.26 -16.78
N GLU A 95 -8.36 -27.10 -15.81
CA GLU A 95 -7.39 -26.85 -14.74
C GLU A 95 -5.95 -26.74 -15.28
N VAL A 96 -5.64 -25.66 -15.99
CA VAL A 96 -4.25 -25.27 -16.25
C VAL A 96 -3.68 -24.84 -14.90
N ARG A 97 -2.65 -25.56 -14.41
CA ARG A 97 -1.85 -25.26 -13.21
C ARG A 97 -1.06 -23.95 -13.35
N SER A 98 -1.72 -22.85 -13.73
CA SER A 98 -1.13 -21.52 -13.76
C SER A 98 -0.85 -21.08 -12.32
N LYS A 99 0.40 -20.71 -12.04
CA LYS A 99 0.78 -20.13 -10.76
C LYS A 99 0.02 -18.82 -10.59
N ARG A 100 -0.98 -18.82 -9.70
CA ARG A 100 -1.78 -17.64 -9.38
C ARG A 100 -0.89 -16.42 -9.15
N PRO A 101 -1.21 -15.26 -9.75
CA PRO A 101 -0.44 -14.06 -9.52
C PRO A 101 -0.51 -13.68 -8.05
N ARG A 102 0.60 -13.14 -7.53
CA ARG A 102 0.63 -12.54 -6.20
C ARG A 102 0.16 -11.10 -6.32
N VAL A 103 -0.76 -10.71 -5.46
CA VAL A 103 -1.26 -9.33 -5.35
C VAL A 103 -0.74 -8.70 -4.08
N TRP A 104 -0.43 -7.41 -4.15
CA TRP A 104 -0.04 -6.63 -2.98
C TRP A 104 -1.21 -6.47 -2.02
N GLN A 105 -0.90 -6.54 -0.73
CA GLN A 105 -1.85 -6.28 0.34
C GLN A 105 -1.21 -5.46 1.45
N LEU A 106 -2.03 -4.77 2.23
CA LEU A 106 -1.60 -4.02 3.40
C LEU A 106 -2.42 -4.48 4.60
N ALA A 107 -1.77 -5.07 5.60
CA ALA A 107 -2.41 -5.36 6.88
C ALA A 107 -2.46 -4.07 7.71
N ALA A 108 -3.61 -3.40 7.68
CA ALA A 108 -3.82 -2.08 8.25
C ALA A 108 -3.70 -2.10 9.78
N ARG A 109 -2.80 -1.27 10.29
CA ARG A 109 -2.65 -0.96 11.72
C ARG A 109 -3.38 0.31 12.10
N LYS A 110 -3.38 1.29 11.20
CA LYS A 110 -4.07 2.55 11.38
C LYS A 110 -4.74 2.94 10.08
N VAL A 111 -6.00 3.34 10.18
CA VAL A 111 -6.82 3.86 9.09
C VAL A 111 -7.35 5.20 9.54
N LYS A 112 -7.24 6.22 8.68
CA LYS A 112 -7.79 7.55 8.93
C LYS A 112 -8.56 8.02 7.70
N VAL A 113 -9.83 8.36 7.89
CA VAL A 113 -10.61 9.05 6.87
C VAL A 113 -10.13 10.49 6.78
N LEU A 114 -9.70 10.91 5.59
CA LEU A 114 -9.24 12.27 5.31
C LEU A 114 -10.31 13.12 4.62
N SER A 115 -11.17 12.48 3.82
CA SER A 115 -12.31 13.10 3.17
C SER A 115 -13.43 12.08 2.96
N ARG A 116 -14.68 12.55 3.10
CA ARG A 116 -15.91 11.78 2.83
C ARG A 116 -16.60 12.16 1.51
N GLY A 117 -15.86 12.81 0.60
CA GLY A 117 -16.43 13.27 -0.67
C GLY A 117 -15.38 13.82 -1.64
N SER A 118 -15.83 14.72 -2.52
CA SER A 118 -15.06 15.25 -3.65
C SER A 118 -13.76 15.98 -3.28
N GLU A 119 -13.61 16.39 -2.02
CA GLU A 119 -12.38 17.00 -1.48
C GLU A 119 -11.18 16.04 -1.45
N GLY A 120 -11.39 14.74 -1.68
CA GLY A 120 -10.31 13.74 -1.76
C GLY A 120 -9.25 14.07 -2.81
N ARG A 121 -9.62 14.77 -3.88
CA ARG A 121 -8.68 15.18 -4.94
C ARG A 121 -7.55 16.07 -4.42
N ARG A 122 -7.87 17.03 -3.54
CA ARG A 122 -6.86 17.92 -2.95
C ARG A 122 -5.85 17.16 -2.11
N TRP A 123 -6.31 16.18 -1.34
CA TRP A 123 -5.44 15.30 -0.55
C TRP A 123 -4.55 14.42 -1.42
N ALA A 124 -5.08 13.89 -2.52
CA ALA A 124 -4.32 13.09 -3.49
C ALA A 124 -3.18 13.88 -4.15
N GLU A 125 -3.42 15.15 -4.50
CA GLU A 125 -2.39 16.03 -5.06
C GLU A 125 -1.28 16.31 -4.04
N LEU A 126 -1.63 16.68 -2.80
CA LEU A 126 -0.67 16.90 -1.72
C LEU A 126 0.14 15.63 -1.43
N TRP A 127 -0.51 14.46 -1.42
CA TRP A 127 0.15 13.17 -1.23
C TRP A 127 1.18 12.89 -2.32
N ARG A 128 0.84 13.14 -3.59
CA ARG A 128 1.76 12.96 -4.72
C ARG A 128 3.02 13.81 -4.56
N HIS A 129 2.86 15.08 -4.19
CA HIS A 129 4.01 15.97 -3.94
C HIS A 129 4.84 15.52 -2.74
N GLU A 130 4.19 15.14 -1.64
CA GLU A 130 4.88 14.67 -0.44
C GLU A 130 5.68 13.39 -0.71
N VAL A 131 5.07 12.38 -1.33
CA VAL A 131 5.76 11.14 -1.69
C VAL A 131 6.89 11.42 -2.68
N GLY A 132 6.64 12.24 -3.70
CA GLY A 132 7.67 12.64 -4.67
C GLY A 132 8.90 13.26 -4.00
N ALA A 133 8.70 14.22 -3.11
CA ALA A 133 9.78 14.89 -2.39
C ALA A 133 10.56 13.93 -1.48
N LEU A 134 9.87 13.04 -0.77
CA LEU A 134 10.52 12.05 0.10
C LEU A 134 11.40 11.08 -0.69
N HIS A 135 10.92 10.59 -1.84
CA HIS A 135 11.68 9.68 -2.69
C HIS A 135 12.83 10.35 -3.42
N ALA A 136 12.68 11.63 -3.79
CA ALA A 136 13.74 12.38 -4.45
C ALA A 136 14.87 12.81 -3.50
N HIS A 137 14.55 13.16 -2.26
CA HIS A 137 15.50 13.87 -1.39
C HIS A 137 15.78 13.18 -0.06
N VAL A 138 14.82 12.47 0.54
CA VAL A 138 14.99 11.94 1.91
C VAL A 138 15.42 10.48 1.90
N TYR A 139 14.73 9.64 1.16
CA TYR A 139 15.02 8.20 1.10
C TYR A 139 16.42 7.88 0.55
N PRO A 140 16.93 8.54 -0.51
CA PRO A 140 18.31 8.34 -0.96
C PRO A 140 19.35 8.66 0.13
N GLU A 141 19.16 9.74 0.89
CA GLU A 141 20.07 10.11 1.98
C GLU A 141 20.02 9.10 3.14
N LEU A 142 18.83 8.65 3.53
CA LEU A 142 18.68 7.62 4.55
C LEU A 142 19.34 6.29 4.12
N ALA A 143 19.23 5.92 2.85
CA ALA A 143 19.91 4.75 2.31
C ALA A 143 21.44 4.89 2.37
N ARG A 144 21.99 6.09 2.06
CA ARG A 144 23.43 6.36 2.18
C ARG A 144 23.92 6.28 3.62
N GLN A 145 23.16 6.80 4.58
CA GLN A 145 23.53 6.77 6.00
C GLN A 145 23.52 5.35 6.57
N ALA A 146 22.57 4.50 6.17
CA ALA A 146 22.47 3.12 6.64
C ALA A 146 23.68 2.24 6.23
N VAL A 147 24.45 2.65 5.21
CA VAL A 147 25.63 1.93 4.71
C VAL A 147 26.94 2.42 5.35
N ARG A 148 26.94 3.59 6.02
CA ARG A 148 28.17 4.10 6.65
C ARG A 148 28.50 3.24 7.88
N PRO A 149 29.70 2.64 7.95
CA PRO A 149 30.14 1.99 9.19
C PRO A 149 30.23 3.04 10.29
N VAL A 150 29.77 2.68 11.49
CA VAL A 150 29.99 3.49 12.69
C VAL A 150 31.51 3.63 12.86
N PRO A 151 32.08 4.86 12.87
CA PRO A 151 33.50 5.02 13.11
C PRO A 151 33.81 4.44 14.49
N SER A 152 34.77 3.51 14.50
CA SER A 152 35.30 2.84 15.69
C SER A 152 36.03 3.82 16.59
#